data_AF-A0A969JYX5-F1
#
_entry.id   AF-A0A969JYX5-F1
#
_cell.length_a   1.000
_cell.length_b   1.000
_cell.length_c   1.000
_cell.angle_alpha   90.00
_cell.angle_beta   90.00
_cell.angle_gamma   90.00
#
_symmetry.space_group_name_H-M   'P 1'
#
loop_
_entity.id
_entity.type
_entity.pdbx_description
1 polymer ?
#
loop_
_entity_poly.entity_id
_entity_poly.type
_entity_poly.pdbx_seq_one_letter_code
_entity_poly.pdbx_strand_id
1 'polypeptide(L)'
;MGEQIPLHDLLALSDEVFAFIKSLYINQLRGIPSLWEIQTTRQGIRSKLEASLPTITDSELRRLFQTLAVREQRLYELDKELLEVVADFLGVPVPQSEAESQQLREEIKKHVHLNRESKWLSTLPYERRLKKAHDLYERVVGVHGEIFWRVKQLIAPNAADEFGLSYHVPPSKKRAIRHEEKLKRAIQSASDDLDIKRGIHKLHRILQRHDLAESDAVWAYEALSGKYWALGDLQQAVNYLTKAMEAGEPFGLLYFWRGQLCYEQQRWLKAKVDLEVALAQNLPLSEQVETKRLLAEIAKRIK
;
A
#
# COMPACT_ATOMS: atom_id res chain seq x y z
N MET A 1 -1.24 -17.57 30.26
CA MET A 1 -1.93 -18.05 29.05
C MET A 1 -2.75 -16.88 28.54
N GLY A 2 -2.44 -16.34 27.37
CA GLY A 2 -3.21 -15.22 26.81
C GLY A 2 -4.55 -15.73 26.31
N GLU A 3 -5.65 -15.13 26.77
CA GLU A 3 -6.98 -15.42 26.23
C GLU A 3 -6.99 -15.10 24.74
N GLN A 4 -7.35 -16.11 23.93
CA GLN A 4 -7.59 -15.91 22.51
C GLN A 4 -8.86 -15.07 22.36
N ILE A 5 -8.80 -14.02 21.52
CA ILE A 5 -10.00 -13.28 21.16
C ILE A 5 -10.94 -14.26 20.45
N PRO A 6 -12.18 -14.43 20.93
CA PRO A 6 -13.16 -15.28 20.28
C PRO A 6 -13.37 -14.83 18.83
N LEU A 7 -13.46 -15.80 17.92
CA LEU A 7 -13.63 -15.56 16.48
C LEU A 7 -14.83 -14.66 16.13
N HIS A 8 -15.88 -14.74 16.95
CA HIS A 8 -17.07 -13.90 16.88
C HIS A 8 -16.77 -12.41 17.12
N ASP A 9 -15.81 -12.09 17.99
CA ASP A 9 -15.47 -10.70 18.32
C ASP A 9 -14.62 -10.05 17.22
N LEU A 10 -13.84 -10.86 16.48
CA LEU A 10 -13.14 -10.42 15.27
C LEU A 10 -14.12 -10.13 14.12
N LEU A 11 -15.22 -10.88 14.01
CA LEU A 11 -16.29 -10.62 13.05
C LEU A 11 -17.06 -9.34 13.42
N ALA A 12 -17.39 -9.15 14.69
CA ALA A 12 -18.01 -7.91 15.16
C ALA A 12 -17.13 -6.68 14.89
N LEU A 13 -15.81 -6.79 15.14
CA LEU A 13 -14.85 -5.73 14.79
C LEU A 13 -14.80 -5.48 13.28
N SER A 14 -14.81 -6.55 12.46
CA SER A 14 -14.85 -6.45 11.00
C SER A 14 -16.13 -5.76 10.50
N ASP A 15 -17.29 -6.08 11.06
CA ASP A 15 -18.58 -5.51 10.67
C ASP A 15 -18.74 -4.05 11.14
N GLU A 16 -18.24 -3.71 12.33
CA GLU A 16 -18.16 -2.32 12.81
C GLU A 16 -17.26 -1.47 11.90
N VAL A 17 -16.08 -2.01 11.55
CA VAL A 17 -15.15 -1.41 10.60
C VAL A 17 -15.77 -1.30 9.19
N PHE A 18 -16.57 -2.27 8.79
CA PHE A 18 -17.22 -2.28 7.48
C PHE A 18 -18.37 -1.26 7.38
N ALA A 19 -19.23 -1.21 8.41
CA ALA A 19 -20.31 -0.22 8.51
C ALA A 19 -19.74 1.21 8.48
N PHE A 20 -18.59 1.39 9.12
CA PHE A 20 -17.80 2.62 9.13
C PHE A 20 -17.26 3.03 7.76
N ILE A 21 -16.72 2.09 6.96
CA ILE A 21 -16.25 2.38 5.60
C ILE A 21 -17.41 2.67 4.63
N LYS A 22 -18.56 2.05 4.87
CA LYS A 22 -19.77 2.28 4.06
C LYS A 22 -20.36 3.68 4.29
N SER A 23 -20.33 4.20 5.52
CA SER A 23 -20.75 5.59 5.81
C SER A 23 -19.79 6.61 5.19
N LEU A 24 -18.48 6.32 5.18
CA LEU A 24 -17.44 7.08 4.46
C LEU A 24 -17.77 7.28 2.96
N TYR A 25 -18.13 6.19 2.27
CA TYR A 25 -18.38 6.19 0.83
C TYR A 25 -19.65 6.97 0.42
N ILE A 26 -20.70 6.90 1.24
CA ILE A 26 -21.97 7.61 0.99
C ILE A 26 -21.80 9.13 1.17
N ASN A 27 -20.92 9.55 2.07
CA ASN A 27 -20.68 10.97 2.37
C ASN A 27 -19.71 11.65 1.38
N GLN A 28 -18.75 10.92 0.79
CA GLN A 28 -17.87 11.43 -0.29
C GLN A 28 -18.63 11.81 -1.58
N LEU A 29 -19.72 11.10 -1.92
CA LEU A 29 -20.50 11.36 -3.14
C LEU A 29 -21.39 12.62 -3.06
N ARG A 30 -21.50 13.27 -1.89
CA ARG A 30 -22.35 14.45 -1.66
C ARG A 30 -21.59 15.78 -1.59
N GLY A 31 -20.29 15.79 -1.89
CA GLY A 31 -19.48 17.01 -1.98
C GLY A 31 -19.19 17.69 -0.63
N ILE A 32 -19.47 17.03 0.49
CA ILE A 32 -19.13 17.49 1.84
C ILE A 32 -18.70 16.27 2.65
N PRO A 33 -17.42 16.14 3.05
CA PRO A 33 -17.00 15.01 3.88
C PRO A 33 -17.46 15.27 5.32
N SER A 34 -18.49 14.56 5.79
CA SER A 34 -18.72 14.44 7.23
C SER A 34 -17.76 13.41 7.84
N LEU A 35 -16.48 13.80 7.96
CA LEU A 35 -15.44 13.16 8.78
C LEU A 35 -15.85 12.94 10.25
N TRP A 36 -17.00 13.48 10.63
CA TRP A 36 -17.63 13.40 11.94
C TRP A 36 -18.12 12.00 12.33
N GLU A 37 -18.84 11.29 11.46
CA GLU A 37 -19.26 9.89 11.71
C GLU A 37 -18.05 8.92 11.69
N ILE A 38 -16.91 9.45 11.27
CA ILE A 38 -15.70 8.73 10.92
C ILE A 38 -14.68 8.82 12.07
N GLN A 39 -14.81 9.72 13.05
CA GLN A 39 -13.79 9.90 14.10
C GLN A 39 -14.17 9.31 15.46
N THR A 40 -15.41 9.46 15.91
CA THR A 40 -15.88 8.92 17.20
C THR A 40 -15.87 7.39 17.23
N THR A 41 -16.19 6.74 16.10
CA THR A 41 -16.06 5.28 15.95
C THR A 41 -14.59 4.87 15.76
N ARG A 42 -13.74 5.71 15.15
CA ARG A 42 -12.31 5.43 14.88
C ARG A 42 -11.44 5.37 16.10
N GLN A 43 -11.54 6.33 17.03
CA GLN A 43 -10.69 6.31 18.22
C GLN A 43 -11.00 5.09 19.10
N GLY A 44 -12.29 4.76 19.25
CA GLY A 44 -12.73 3.55 19.94
C GLY A 44 -12.28 2.27 19.24
N ILE A 45 -12.48 2.16 17.92
CA ILE A 45 -12.04 1.00 17.13
C ILE A 45 -10.51 0.89 17.15
N ARG A 46 -9.76 1.98 16.98
CA ARG A 46 -8.30 1.99 16.97
C ARG A 46 -7.72 1.55 18.31
N SER A 47 -8.18 2.11 19.42
CA SER A 47 -7.69 1.70 20.75
C SER A 47 -8.00 0.23 21.03
N LYS A 48 -9.17 -0.26 20.60
CA LYS A 48 -9.49 -1.70 20.65
C LYS A 48 -8.57 -2.51 19.75
N LEU A 49 -8.32 -2.06 18.51
CA LEU A 49 -7.47 -2.73 17.53
C LEU A 49 -6.02 -2.84 18.01
N GLU A 50 -5.46 -1.72 18.49
CA GLU A 50 -4.09 -1.66 19.03
C GLU A 50 -3.95 -2.56 20.27
N ALA A 51 -4.96 -2.60 21.14
CA ALA A 51 -5.00 -3.52 22.28
C ALA A 51 -5.10 -5.00 21.86
N SER A 52 -5.77 -5.29 20.75
CA SER A 52 -5.96 -6.65 20.21
C SER A 52 -4.82 -7.12 19.29
N LEU A 53 -3.97 -6.22 18.75
CA LEU A 53 -2.88 -6.58 17.84
C LEU A 53 -1.93 -7.69 18.37
N PRO A 54 -1.52 -7.67 19.65
CA PRO A 54 -0.63 -8.71 20.20
C PRO A 54 -1.27 -10.11 20.24
N THR A 55 -2.61 -10.19 20.28
CA THR A 55 -3.34 -11.45 20.41
C THR A 55 -3.69 -12.09 19.06
N ILE A 56 -3.49 -11.39 17.94
CA ILE A 56 -3.70 -11.93 16.58
C ILE A 56 -2.53 -12.87 16.26
N THR A 57 -2.79 -14.18 16.24
CA THR A 57 -1.75 -15.21 15.98
C THR A 57 -1.35 -15.32 14.51
N ASP A 58 -2.27 -15.00 13.58
CA ASP A 58 -1.96 -14.96 12.14
C ASP A 58 -1.07 -13.76 11.81
N SER A 59 0.16 -14.03 11.39
CA SER A 59 1.20 -13.01 11.16
C SER A 59 0.87 -12.08 9.99
N GLU A 60 0.21 -12.59 8.96
CA GLU A 60 -0.24 -11.82 7.80
C GLU A 60 -1.35 -10.84 8.21
N LEU A 61 -2.38 -11.33 8.91
CA LEU A 61 -3.46 -10.51 9.43
C LEU A 61 -2.95 -9.43 10.40
N ARG A 62 -2.02 -9.79 11.30
CA ARG A 62 -1.36 -8.84 12.20
C ARG A 62 -0.63 -7.74 11.42
N ARG A 63 0.12 -8.10 10.38
CA ARG A 63 0.82 -7.15 9.50
C ARG A 63 -0.16 -6.23 8.77
N LEU A 64 -1.28 -6.76 8.29
CA LEU A 64 -2.31 -5.97 7.62
C LEU A 64 -2.95 -4.95 8.57
N PHE A 65 -3.28 -5.35 9.80
CA PHE A 65 -3.79 -4.41 10.81
C PHE A 65 -2.76 -3.36 11.24
N GLN A 66 -1.47 -3.70 11.35
CA GLN A 66 -0.41 -2.71 11.57
C GLN A 66 -0.32 -1.70 10.42
N THR A 67 -0.38 -2.20 9.18
CA THR A 67 -0.37 -1.36 7.97
C THR A 67 -1.57 -0.42 7.96
N LEU A 68 -2.74 -0.94 8.33
CA LEU A 68 -3.96 -0.14 8.46
C LEU A 68 -3.79 0.98 9.49
N ALA A 69 -3.33 0.66 10.70
CA ALA A 69 -3.14 1.63 11.78
C ALA A 69 -2.21 2.79 11.37
N VAL A 70 -1.08 2.49 10.72
CA VAL A 70 -0.15 3.51 10.21
C VAL A 70 -0.82 4.40 9.16
N ARG A 71 -1.56 3.81 8.22
CA ARG A 71 -2.23 4.58 7.16
C ARG A 71 -3.39 5.43 7.69
N GLU A 72 -4.14 4.94 8.67
CA GLU A 72 -5.18 5.73 9.35
C GLU A 72 -4.60 6.92 10.11
N GLN A 73 -3.47 6.73 10.80
CA GLN A 73 -2.76 7.82 11.45
C GLN A 73 -2.34 8.89 10.42
N ARG A 74 -1.81 8.48 9.27
CA ARG A 74 -1.43 9.43 8.22
C ARG A 74 -2.63 10.14 7.59
N LEU A 75 -3.78 9.49 7.46
CA LEU A 75 -5.03 10.15 7.04
C LEU A 75 -5.46 11.22 8.04
N TYR A 76 -5.35 10.93 9.33
CA TYR A 76 -5.66 11.90 10.38
C TYR A 76 -4.73 13.13 10.34
N GLU A 77 -3.44 12.93 10.08
CA GLU A 77 -2.49 14.04 9.89
C GLU A 77 -2.81 14.87 8.65
N LEU A 78 -3.08 14.23 7.50
CA LEU A 78 -3.46 14.94 6.27
C LEU A 78 -4.76 15.74 6.43
N ASP A 79 -5.69 15.23 7.22
CA ASP A 79 -6.91 15.94 7.55
C ASP A 79 -6.65 17.21 8.37
N LYS A 80 -5.74 17.16 9.36
CA LYS A 80 -5.27 18.38 10.05
C LYS A 80 -4.61 19.37 9.10
N GLU A 81 -3.71 18.89 8.24
CA GLU A 81 -3.06 19.73 7.22
C GLU A 81 -4.09 20.38 6.27
N LEU A 82 -5.21 19.70 5.98
CA LEU A 82 -6.31 20.27 5.19
C LEU A 82 -7.09 21.32 5.97
N LEU A 83 -7.41 21.06 7.25
CA LEU A 83 -8.10 22.02 8.11
C LEU A 83 -7.27 23.31 8.30
N GLU A 84 -5.94 23.21 8.38
CA GLU A 84 -5.04 24.38 8.41
C GLU A 84 -5.20 25.28 7.18
N VAL A 85 -5.26 24.69 5.98
CA VAL A 85 -5.46 25.46 4.73
C VAL A 85 -6.79 26.18 4.74
N VAL A 86 -7.83 25.50 5.22
CA VAL A 86 -9.18 26.07 5.23
C VAL A 86 -9.31 27.14 6.30
N ALA A 87 -8.70 26.95 7.47
CA ALA A 87 -8.66 27.95 8.54
C ALA A 87 -7.96 29.23 8.06
N ASP A 88 -6.79 29.10 7.43
CA ASP A 88 -6.05 30.22 6.83
C ASP A 88 -6.90 30.97 5.78
N PHE A 89 -7.57 30.24 4.89
CA PHE A 89 -8.45 30.85 3.88
C PHE A 89 -9.65 31.59 4.48
N LEU A 90 -10.29 31.02 5.50
CA LEU A 90 -11.44 31.62 6.17
C LEU A 90 -11.05 32.73 7.16
N GLY A 91 -9.75 32.92 7.42
CA GLY A 91 -9.25 33.88 8.40
C GLY A 91 -9.62 33.52 9.84
N VAL A 92 -9.76 32.22 10.13
CA VAL A 92 -10.07 31.69 11.47
C VAL A 92 -8.86 30.99 12.07
N PRO A 93 -8.73 30.90 13.41
CA PRO A 93 -7.63 30.17 14.04
C PRO A 93 -7.59 28.70 13.63
N VAL A 94 -6.38 28.15 13.49
CA VAL A 94 -6.18 26.71 13.27
C VAL A 94 -6.67 25.95 14.51
N PRO A 95 -7.55 24.94 14.34
CA PRO A 95 -8.11 24.21 15.46
C PRO A 95 -7.01 23.48 16.26
N GLN A 96 -6.97 23.69 17.56
CA GLN A 96 -6.04 23.07 18.51
C GLN A 96 -6.63 21.84 19.21
N SER A 97 -7.96 21.69 19.13
CA SER A 97 -8.69 20.58 19.71
C SER A 97 -9.59 19.88 18.68
N GLU A 98 -10.03 18.67 19.01
CA GLU A 98 -10.99 17.92 18.19
C GLU A 98 -12.34 18.65 18.12
N ALA A 99 -12.77 19.26 19.22
CA ALA A 99 -14.00 20.05 19.27
C ALA A 99 -13.93 21.26 18.33
N GLU A 100 -12.81 21.98 18.32
CA GLU A 100 -12.57 23.09 17.38
C GLU A 100 -12.51 22.60 15.93
N SER A 101 -11.85 21.46 15.68
CA SER A 101 -11.80 20.84 14.35
C SER A 101 -13.21 20.53 13.85
N GLN A 102 -14.06 19.99 14.73
CA GLN A 102 -15.46 19.69 14.42
C GLN A 102 -16.28 20.95 14.13
N GLN A 103 -16.10 22.01 14.94
CA GLN A 103 -16.76 23.28 14.68
C GLN A 103 -16.38 23.85 13.31
N LEU A 104 -15.09 23.87 12.98
CA LEU A 104 -14.61 24.35 11.68
C LEU A 104 -15.19 23.52 10.53
N ARG A 105 -15.28 22.20 10.65
CA ARG A 105 -15.94 21.36 9.64
C ARG A 105 -17.39 21.78 9.41
N GLU A 106 -18.17 21.98 10.47
CA GLU A 106 -19.57 22.41 10.34
C GLU A 106 -19.70 23.78 9.67
N GLU A 107 -18.77 24.70 9.93
CA GLU A 107 -18.68 25.97 9.21
C GLU A 107 -18.35 25.78 7.73
N ILE A 108 -17.41 24.89 7.40
CA ILE A 108 -17.09 24.51 6.01
C ILE A 108 -18.33 23.95 5.31
N LYS A 109 -19.09 23.04 5.96
CA LYS A 109 -20.32 22.47 5.36
C LYS A 109 -21.32 23.57 4.99
N LYS A 110 -21.55 24.50 5.92
CA LYS A 110 -22.44 25.65 5.69
C LYS A 110 -21.93 26.50 4.53
N HIS A 111 -20.63 26.76 4.48
CA HIS A 111 -20.01 27.58 3.43
C HIS A 111 -20.11 26.93 2.04
N VAL A 112 -19.81 25.62 1.93
CA VAL A 112 -19.90 24.86 0.67
C VAL A 112 -21.34 24.79 0.14
N HIS A 113 -22.33 24.63 1.03
CA HIS A 113 -23.74 24.64 0.64
C HIS A 113 -24.22 26.01 0.14
N LEU A 114 -23.71 27.09 0.73
CA LEU A 114 -24.11 28.46 0.37
C LEU A 114 -23.35 28.99 -0.85
N ASN A 115 -22.15 28.47 -1.16
CA ASN A 115 -21.28 29.02 -2.19
C ASN A 115 -20.59 27.92 -3.01
N ARG A 116 -21.29 27.42 -4.03
CA ARG A 116 -20.80 26.35 -4.92
C ARG A 116 -19.53 26.72 -5.70
N GLU A 117 -19.18 28.01 -5.79
CA GLU A 117 -17.97 28.53 -6.46
C GLU A 117 -16.90 28.98 -5.46
N SER A 118 -16.78 28.28 -4.35
CA SER A 118 -15.78 28.57 -3.32
C SER A 118 -14.35 28.48 -3.87
N LYS A 119 -13.72 29.64 -4.13
CA LYS A 119 -12.39 29.80 -4.75
C LYS A 119 -11.25 29.07 -4.03
N TRP A 120 -11.42 28.66 -2.77
CA TRP A 120 -10.39 27.94 -2.03
C TRP A 120 -10.26 26.47 -2.45
N LEU A 121 -11.32 25.86 -2.97
CA LEU A 121 -11.32 24.48 -3.47
C LEU A 121 -10.36 24.30 -4.65
N SER A 122 -10.07 25.37 -5.39
CA SER A 122 -9.12 25.40 -6.51
C SER A 122 -7.75 25.99 -6.14
N THR A 123 -7.49 26.20 -4.84
CA THR A 123 -6.14 26.61 -4.43
C THR A 123 -5.19 25.42 -4.56
N LEU A 124 -4.04 25.65 -5.19
CA LEU A 124 -3.02 24.62 -5.41
C LEU A 124 -2.59 23.88 -4.12
N PRO A 125 -2.47 24.54 -2.95
CA PRO A 125 -2.19 23.84 -1.69
C PRO A 125 -3.30 22.87 -1.26
N TYR A 126 -4.57 23.24 -1.45
CA TYR A 126 -5.71 22.39 -1.13
C TYR A 126 -5.80 21.19 -2.06
N GLU A 127 -5.75 21.41 -3.38
CA GLU A 127 -5.84 20.33 -4.38
C GLU A 127 -4.73 19.28 -4.20
N ARG A 128 -3.49 19.70 -3.93
CA ARG A 128 -2.37 18.78 -3.70
C ARG A 128 -2.58 17.93 -2.45
N ARG A 129 -3.05 18.53 -1.36
CA ARG A 129 -3.31 17.82 -0.09
C ARG A 129 -4.53 16.90 -0.22
N LEU A 130 -5.58 17.35 -0.91
CA LEU A 130 -6.77 16.55 -1.19
C LEU A 130 -6.44 15.33 -2.05
N LYS A 131 -5.63 15.50 -3.09
CA LYS A 131 -5.14 14.39 -3.91
C LYS A 131 -4.37 13.37 -3.06
N LYS A 132 -3.42 13.83 -2.23
CA LYS A 132 -2.68 12.94 -1.31
C LYS A 132 -3.60 12.19 -0.35
N ALA A 133 -4.61 12.86 0.20
CA ALA A 133 -5.59 12.26 1.09
C ALA A 133 -6.44 11.20 0.35
N HIS A 134 -6.84 11.48 -0.89
CA HIS A 134 -7.57 10.54 -1.74
C HIS A 134 -6.73 9.30 -2.07
N ASP A 135 -5.48 9.49 -2.52
CA ASP A 135 -4.56 8.40 -2.85
C ASP A 135 -4.24 7.51 -1.62
N LEU A 136 -4.18 8.12 -0.43
CA LEU A 136 -4.00 7.37 0.82
C LEU A 136 -5.29 6.65 1.24
N TYR A 137 -6.45 7.27 1.03
CA TYR A 137 -7.75 6.67 1.31
C TYR A 137 -7.99 5.40 0.49
N GLU A 138 -7.75 5.44 -0.83
CA GLU A 138 -7.86 4.25 -1.69
C GLU A 138 -6.95 3.11 -1.18
N ARG A 139 -5.75 3.46 -0.70
CA ARG A 139 -4.82 2.51 -0.07
C ARG A 139 -5.32 1.94 1.27
N VAL A 140 -6.04 2.72 2.07
CA VAL A 140 -6.68 2.24 3.31
C VAL A 140 -7.83 1.29 2.99
N VAL A 141 -8.67 1.64 2.02
CA VAL A 141 -9.76 0.78 1.53
C VAL A 141 -9.22 -0.55 1.01
N GLY A 142 -8.09 -0.53 0.27
CA GLY A 142 -7.41 -1.74 -0.18
C GLY A 142 -7.01 -2.67 0.97
N VAL A 143 -6.30 -2.15 1.98
CA VAL A 143 -5.87 -2.94 3.15
C VAL A 143 -7.05 -3.49 3.95
N HIS A 144 -8.14 -2.72 4.09
CA HIS A 144 -9.36 -3.22 4.68
C HIS A 144 -9.95 -4.40 3.91
N GLY A 145 -9.98 -4.31 2.57
CA GLY A 145 -10.40 -5.40 1.72
C GLY A 145 -9.56 -6.67 1.94
N GLU A 146 -8.25 -6.51 2.08
CA GLU A 146 -7.32 -7.61 2.36
C GLU A 146 -7.55 -8.22 3.76
N ILE A 147 -7.69 -7.40 4.80
CA ILE A 147 -8.02 -7.85 6.18
C ILE A 147 -9.31 -8.65 6.18
N PHE A 148 -10.37 -8.08 5.61
CA PHE A 148 -11.68 -8.72 5.53
C PHE A 148 -11.59 -10.07 4.82
N TRP A 149 -10.89 -10.11 3.69
CA TRP A 149 -10.72 -11.34 2.93
C TRP A 149 -9.92 -12.39 3.69
N ARG A 150 -8.82 -12.00 4.35
CA ARG A 150 -7.99 -12.89 5.17
C ARG A 150 -8.76 -13.46 6.36
N VAL A 151 -9.50 -12.61 7.08
CA VAL A 151 -10.41 -13.03 8.16
C VAL A 151 -11.41 -14.05 7.63
N LYS A 152 -12.02 -13.80 6.47
CA LYS A 152 -12.95 -14.75 5.84
C LYS A 152 -12.31 -16.10 5.53
N GLN A 153 -11.08 -16.11 5.01
CA GLN A 153 -10.35 -17.37 4.74
C GLN A 153 -10.09 -18.17 6.01
N LEU A 154 -9.75 -17.50 7.12
CA LEU A 154 -9.44 -18.14 8.39
C LEU A 154 -10.70 -18.71 9.07
N ILE A 155 -11.84 -18.03 8.91
CA ILE A 155 -13.09 -18.42 9.58
C ILE A 155 -13.80 -19.53 8.82
N ALA A 156 -13.82 -19.46 7.49
CA ALA A 156 -14.55 -20.43 6.69
C ALA A 156 -13.96 -20.53 5.27
N PRO A 157 -12.93 -21.37 5.07
CA PRO A 157 -12.31 -21.55 3.75
C PRO A 157 -13.31 -22.00 2.68
N ASN A 158 -14.45 -22.58 3.07
CA ASN A 158 -15.51 -23.06 2.19
C ASN A 158 -16.81 -22.22 2.21
N ALA A 159 -17.02 -21.28 3.14
CA ALA A 159 -18.31 -20.57 3.26
C ALA A 159 -18.39 -19.26 2.45
N ALA A 160 -17.42 -19.02 1.55
CA ALA A 160 -17.52 -17.89 0.65
C ALA A 160 -18.77 -17.93 -0.24
N ASP A 161 -19.29 -19.14 -0.50
CA ASP A 161 -20.47 -19.39 -1.32
C ASP A 161 -21.79 -19.45 -0.52
N GLU A 162 -21.76 -19.86 0.76
CA GLU A 162 -22.98 -20.09 1.57
C GLU A 162 -23.67 -18.81 2.06
N PHE A 163 -22.92 -17.75 2.38
CA PHE A 163 -23.51 -16.60 3.06
C PHE A 163 -24.23 -15.59 2.15
N GLY A 164 -24.22 -15.77 0.81
CA GLY A 164 -24.96 -14.89 -0.11
C GLY A 164 -24.58 -13.39 -0.06
N LEU A 165 -23.62 -13.01 0.79
CA LEU A 165 -23.04 -11.70 0.94
C LEU A 165 -22.08 -11.45 -0.24
N SER A 166 -22.64 -11.47 -1.45
CA SER A 166 -22.02 -10.89 -2.61
C SER A 166 -22.02 -9.38 -2.38
N TYR A 167 -20.93 -8.84 -1.84
CA TYR A 167 -20.58 -7.48 -2.18
C TYR A 167 -20.71 -7.37 -3.70
N HIS A 168 -21.63 -6.51 -4.14
CA HIS A 168 -21.74 -6.14 -5.54
C HIS A 168 -20.50 -5.31 -5.87
N VAL A 169 -19.34 -5.97 -5.88
CA VAL A 169 -18.16 -5.50 -6.57
C VAL A 169 -18.67 -5.30 -7.99
N PRO A 170 -18.75 -4.05 -8.47
CA PRO A 170 -19.30 -3.77 -9.77
C PRO A 170 -18.67 -4.73 -10.79
N PRO A 171 -19.41 -5.25 -11.77
CA PRO A 171 -18.86 -6.18 -12.76
C PRO A 171 -17.54 -5.68 -13.38
N SER A 172 -17.37 -4.36 -13.50
CA SER A 172 -16.12 -3.69 -13.87
C SER A 172 -14.96 -3.95 -12.91
N LYS A 173 -15.15 -3.79 -11.59
CA LYS A 173 -14.12 -4.11 -10.57
C LYS A 173 -13.82 -5.61 -10.50
N LYS A 174 -14.82 -6.50 -10.62
CA LYS A 174 -14.57 -7.96 -10.68
C LYS A 174 -13.72 -8.32 -11.89
N ARG A 175 -13.98 -7.67 -13.04
CA ARG A 175 -13.18 -7.88 -14.26
C ARG A 175 -11.75 -7.35 -14.08
N ALA A 176 -11.57 -6.20 -13.46
CA ALA A 176 -10.25 -5.64 -13.15
C ALA A 176 -9.43 -6.55 -12.23
N ILE A 177 -10.02 -7.01 -11.11
CA ILE A 177 -9.36 -7.93 -10.17
C ILE A 177 -8.96 -9.23 -10.86
N ARG A 178 -9.86 -9.86 -11.63
CA ARG A 178 -9.52 -11.08 -12.39
C ARG A 178 -8.42 -10.83 -13.42
N HIS A 179 -8.40 -9.64 -14.01
CA HIS A 179 -7.38 -9.27 -14.99
C HIS A 179 -6.00 -9.13 -14.31
N GLU A 180 -5.95 -8.44 -13.17
CA GLU A 180 -4.76 -8.27 -12.35
C GLU A 180 -4.24 -9.63 -11.83
N GLU A 181 -5.10 -10.48 -11.28
CA GLU A 181 -4.71 -11.83 -10.83
C GLU A 181 -4.18 -12.69 -11.98
N LYS A 182 -4.83 -12.63 -13.15
CA LYS A 182 -4.37 -13.36 -14.34
C LYS A 182 -3.00 -12.88 -14.79
N LEU A 183 -2.74 -11.58 -14.70
CA LEU A 183 -1.47 -10.98 -15.05
C LEU A 183 -0.37 -11.38 -14.06
N LYS A 184 -0.63 -11.30 -12.75
CA LYS A 184 0.29 -11.77 -11.70
C LYS A 184 0.66 -13.24 -11.90
N ARG A 185 -0.33 -14.11 -12.18
CA ARG A 185 -0.10 -15.52 -12.50
C ARG A 185 0.73 -15.71 -13.78
N ALA A 186 0.52 -14.87 -14.79
CA ALA A 186 1.29 -14.92 -16.03
C ALA A 186 2.76 -14.51 -15.82
N ILE A 187 3.02 -13.46 -15.03
CA ILE A 187 4.36 -13.03 -14.63
C ILE A 187 5.04 -14.16 -13.84
N GLN A 188 4.36 -14.68 -12.80
CA GLN A 188 4.89 -15.78 -11.98
C GLN A 188 5.20 -17.02 -12.83
N SER A 189 4.27 -17.45 -13.70
CA SER A 189 4.49 -18.60 -14.58
C SER A 189 5.64 -18.39 -15.57
N ALA A 190 5.88 -17.16 -16.03
CA ALA A 190 7.03 -16.85 -16.88
C ALA A 190 8.35 -16.79 -16.08
N SER A 191 8.29 -16.31 -14.84
CA SER A 191 9.40 -16.30 -13.88
C SER A 191 9.83 -17.72 -13.50
N ASP A 192 8.88 -18.64 -13.30
CA ASP A 192 9.14 -20.03 -12.94
C ASP A 192 9.45 -20.93 -14.14
N ASP A 193 9.44 -20.37 -15.36
CA ASP A 193 9.68 -21.15 -16.57
C ASP A 193 11.10 -21.71 -16.60
N LEU A 194 11.23 -23.03 -16.55
CA LEU A 194 12.53 -23.73 -16.59
C LEU A 194 13.29 -23.47 -17.89
N ASP A 195 12.58 -23.20 -18.98
CA ASP A 195 13.20 -22.69 -20.20
C ASP A 195 13.37 -21.18 -20.08
N ILE A 196 14.60 -20.76 -19.78
CA ILE A 196 14.94 -19.35 -19.53
C ILE A 196 14.57 -18.47 -20.74
N LYS A 197 14.82 -18.93 -21.97
CA LYS A 197 14.52 -18.15 -23.18
C LYS A 197 13.02 -18.00 -23.39
N ARG A 198 12.26 -19.07 -23.15
CA ARG A 198 10.79 -19.04 -23.19
C ARG A 198 10.21 -18.10 -22.12
N GLY A 199 10.76 -18.13 -20.90
CA GLY A 199 10.41 -17.20 -19.82
C GLY A 199 10.63 -15.73 -20.21
N ILE A 200 11.82 -15.41 -20.74
CA ILE A 200 12.15 -14.07 -21.25
C ILE A 200 11.16 -13.62 -22.32
N HIS A 201 10.85 -14.48 -23.29
CA HIS A 201 9.89 -14.17 -24.35
C HIS A 201 8.49 -13.85 -23.79
N LYS A 202 8.00 -14.65 -22.83
CA LYS A 202 6.72 -14.41 -22.17
C LYS A 202 6.68 -13.08 -21.43
N LEU A 203 7.73 -12.76 -20.67
CA LEU A 203 7.84 -11.50 -19.92
C LEU A 203 7.88 -10.28 -20.86
N HIS A 204 8.62 -10.35 -21.97
CA HIS A 204 8.60 -9.30 -22.97
C HIS A 204 7.22 -9.10 -23.60
N ARG A 205 6.49 -10.18 -23.89
CA ARG A 205 5.10 -10.08 -24.38
C ARG A 205 4.18 -9.44 -23.34
N ILE A 206 4.38 -9.70 -22.05
CA ILE A 206 3.62 -9.05 -20.97
C ILE A 206 3.91 -7.53 -20.96
N LEU A 207 5.19 -7.14 -21.04
CA LEU A 207 5.61 -5.72 -21.06
C LEU A 207 5.11 -4.93 -22.28
N GLN A 208 4.75 -5.60 -23.37
CA GLN A 208 4.17 -4.96 -24.57
C GLN A 208 2.67 -4.66 -24.44
N ARG A 209 2.03 -5.05 -23.35
CA ARG A 209 0.59 -4.81 -23.17
C ARG A 209 0.31 -3.35 -22.81
N HIS A 210 -0.64 -2.74 -23.53
CA HIS A 210 -1.05 -1.36 -23.29
C HIS A 210 -1.80 -1.15 -21.95
N ASP A 211 -2.34 -2.22 -21.37
CA ASP A 211 -3.10 -2.20 -20.12
C ASP A 211 -2.27 -2.62 -18.90
N LEU A 212 -0.94 -2.65 -19.03
CA LEU A 212 -0.04 -3.02 -17.95
C LEU A 212 0.09 -1.88 -16.94
N ALA A 213 -0.28 -2.14 -15.69
CA ALA A 213 -0.06 -1.18 -14.61
C ALA A 213 1.45 -1.04 -14.32
N GLU A 214 1.87 0.17 -13.96
CA GLU A 214 3.24 0.48 -13.52
C GLU A 214 3.75 -0.50 -12.44
N SER A 215 2.91 -0.80 -11.44
CA SER A 215 3.23 -1.76 -10.38
C SER A 215 3.46 -3.19 -10.88
N ASP A 216 2.77 -3.61 -11.94
CA ASP A 216 2.96 -4.94 -12.53
C ASP A 216 4.20 -4.99 -13.43
N ALA A 217 4.55 -3.87 -14.06
CA ALA A 217 5.78 -3.74 -14.83
C ALA A 217 7.03 -3.92 -13.94
N VAL A 218 7.00 -3.43 -12.69
CA VAL A 218 8.06 -3.65 -11.70
C VAL A 218 8.39 -5.15 -11.56
N TRP A 219 7.37 -5.98 -11.31
CA TRP A 219 7.52 -7.42 -11.14
C TRP A 219 7.99 -8.12 -12.42
N ALA A 220 7.50 -7.70 -13.59
CA ALA A 220 7.93 -8.25 -14.86
C ALA A 220 9.40 -7.94 -15.16
N TYR A 221 9.86 -6.73 -14.82
CA TYR A 221 11.26 -6.33 -14.96
C TYR A 221 12.18 -7.04 -13.95
N GLU A 222 11.75 -7.18 -12.69
CA GLU A 222 12.48 -7.99 -11.70
C GLU A 222 12.65 -9.43 -12.17
N ALA A 223 11.58 -10.06 -12.65
CA ALA A 223 11.63 -11.43 -13.19
C ALA A 223 12.57 -11.54 -14.41
N LEU A 224 12.58 -10.54 -15.30
CA LEU A 224 13.54 -10.49 -16.42
C LEU A 224 14.97 -10.43 -15.91
N SER A 225 15.25 -9.62 -14.89
CA SER A 225 16.57 -9.57 -14.28
C SER A 225 17.04 -10.95 -13.80
N GLY A 226 16.18 -11.67 -13.05
CA GLY A 226 16.48 -13.03 -12.60
C GLY A 226 16.80 -13.98 -13.76
N LYS A 227 16.07 -13.88 -14.88
CA LYS A 227 16.34 -14.68 -16.09
C LYS A 227 17.67 -14.34 -16.76
N TYR A 228 18.01 -13.07 -16.90
CA TYR A 228 19.30 -12.66 -17.47
C TYR A 228 20.48 -12.98 -16.55
N TRP A 229 20.28 -12.90 -15.23
CA TRP A 229 21.26 -13.36 -14.25
C TRP A 229 21.53 -14.86 -14.41
N ALA A 230 20.49 -15.68 -14.56
CA ALA A 230 20.64 -17.12 -14.82
C ALA A 230 21.34 -17.45 -16.15
N LEU A 231 21.34 -16.52 -17.13
CA LEU A 231 22.14 -16.65 -18.36
C LEU A 231 23.60 -16.18 -18.20
N GLY A 232 23.96 -15.63 -17.05
CA GLY A 232 25.26 -14.99 -16.82
C GLY A 232 25.39 -13.59 -17.43
N ASP A 233 24.32 -13.05 -18.01
CA ASP A 233 24.29 -11.68 -18.54
C ASP A 233 23.98 -10.69 -17.41
N LEU A 234 24.99 -10.50 -16.55
CA LEU A 234 24.89 -9.61 -15.38
C LEU A 234 24.52 -8.18 -15.78
N GLN A 235 24.94 -7.73 -16.97
CA GLN A 235 24.69 -6.35 -17.40
C GLN A 235 23.22 -6.14 -17.78
N GLN A 236 22.61 -7.07 -18.51
CA GLN A 236 21.17 -7.01 -18.76
C GLN A 236 20.36 -7.18 -17.48
N ALA A 237 20.79 -8.04 -16.56
CA ALA A 237 20.13 -8.19 -15.28
C ALA A 237 20.07 -6.86 -14.50
N VAL A 238 21.20 -6.17 -14.36
CA VAL A 238 21.27 -4.83 -13.74
C VAL A 238 20.40 -3.80 -14.48
N ASN A 239 20.38 -3.83 -15.81
CA ASN A 239 19.54 -2.93 -16.61
C ASN A 239 18.05 -3.14 -16.31
N TYR A 240 17.60 -4.39 -16.20
CA TYR A 240 16.20 -4.67 -15.91
C TYR A 240 15.79 -4.32 -14.48
N LEU A 241 16.65 -4.51 -13.47
CA LEU A 241 16.37 -3.98 -12.13
C LEU A 241 16.27 -2.47 -12.12
N THR A 242 17.10 -1.78 -12.90
CA THR A 242 17.00 -0.32 -13.04
C THR A 242 15.66 0.08 -13.64
N LYS A 243 15.20 -0.60 -14.69
CA LYS A 243 13.86 -0.39 -15.26
C LYS A 243 12.74 -0.71 -14.27
N ALA A 244 12.89 -1.73 -13.43
CA ALA A 244 11.92 -2.04 -12.37
C ALA A 244 11.76 -0.87 -11.39
N MET A 245 12.88 -0.23 -11.02
CA MET A 245 12.90 0.92 -10.12
C MET A 245 12.39 2.22 -10.78
N GLU A 246 12.49 2.33 -12.11
CA GLU A 246 11.92 3.44 -12.87
C GLU A 246 10.41 3.28 -13.10
N ALA A 247 9.92 2.04 -13.19
CA ALA A 247 8.53 1.73 -13.49
C ALA A 247 7.59 1.91 -12.30
N GLY A 248 8.08 2.01 -11.06
CA GLY A 248 7.24 2.15 -9.87
C GLY A 248 8.06 2.52 -8.64
N GLU A 249 7.41 2.57 -7.47
CA GLU A 249 8.11 2.88 -6.21
C GLU A 249 9.09 1.75 -5.84
N PRO A 250 10.41 2.01 -5.84
CA PRO A 250 11.38 0.97 -5.59
C PRO A 250 11.36 0.56 -4.12
N PHE A 251 11.40 -0.75 -3.87
CA PHE A 251 11.47 -1.33 -2.52
C PHE A 251 12.83 -1.98 -2.28
N GLY A 252 13.15 -2.26 -1.01
CA GLY A 252 14.49 -2.66 -0.58
C GLY A 252 15.09 -3.84 -1.35
N LEU A 253 14.28 -4.82 -1.75
CA LEU A 253 14.76 -5.98 -2.50
C LEU A 253 15.32 -5.63 -3.89
N LEU A 254 14.75 -4.63 -4.58
CA LEU A 254 15.30 -4.21 -5.88
C LEU A 254 16.72 -3.65 -5.74
N TYR A 255 16.94 -2.84 -4.69
CA TYR A 255 18.27 -2.33 -4.35
C TYR A 255 19.21 -3.47 -3.94
N PHE A 256 18.73 -4.42 -3.13
CA PHE A 256 19.52 -5.58 -2.73
C PHE A 256 20.01 -6.38 -3.95
N TRP A 257 19.10 -6.80 -4.82
CA TRP A 257 19.45 -7.59 -6.00
C TRP A 257 20.37 -6.83 -6.96
N ARG A 258 20.13 -5.52 -7.17
CA ARG A 258 20.99 -4.73 -8.05
C ARG A 258 22.39 -4.54 -7.45
N GLY A 259 22.45 -4.36 -6.13
CA GLY A 259 23.69 -4.29 -5.36
C GLY A 259 24.49 -5.58 -5.45
N GLN A 260 23.83 -6.74 -5.30
CA GLN A 260 24.46 -8.05 -5.45
C GLN A 260 25.02 -8.27 -6.87
N LEU A 261 24.24 -7.96 -7.91
CA LEU A 261 24.73 -8.08 -9.29
C LEU A 261 25.90 -7.12 -9.58
N CYS A 262 25.86 -5.90 -9.03
CA CYS A 262 26.99 -4.97 -9.13
C CYS A 262 28.23 -5.51 -8.38
N TYR A 263 28.05 -6.20 -7.26
CA TYR A 263 29.14 -6.88 -6.54
C TYR A 263 29.75 -7.98 -7.41
N GLU A 264 28.93 -8.84 -8.03
CA GLU A 264 29.39 -9.89 -8.95
C GLU A 264 30.15 -9.32 -10.16
N GLN A 265 29.72 -8.17 -10.67
CA GLN A 265 30.42 -7.42 -11.72
C GLN A 265 31.68 -6.67 -11.25
N GLN A 266 32.07 -6.80 -9.98
CA GLN A 266 33.19 -6.07 -9.36
C GLN A 266 33.05 -4.54 -9.37
N ARG A 267 31.81 -4.04 -9.48
CA ARG A 267 31.48 -2.61 -9.44
C ARG A 267 31.22 -2.18 -8.01
N TRP A 268 32.25 -2.29 -7.17
CA TRP A 268 32.18 -2.20 -5.70
C TRP A 268 31.50 -0.94 -5.18
N LEU A 269 31.79 0.23 -5.76
CA LEU A 269 31.18 1.50 -5.32
C LEU A 269 29.67 1.53 -5.56
N LYS A 270 29.21 1.04 -6.72
CA LYS A 270 27.77 0.99 -7.04
C LYS A 270 27.06 -0.06 -6.18
N ALA A 271 27.69 -1.22 -6.00
CA ALA A 271 27.19 -2.26 -5.11
C ALA A 271 27.00 -1.74 -3.68
N LYS A 272 27.98 -1.01 -3.15
CA LYS A 272 27.92 -0.40 -1.82
C LYS A 272 26.70 0.51 -1.67
N VAL A 273 26.52 1.46 -2.58
CA VAL A 273 25.42 2.43 -2.53
C VAL A 273 24.07 1.71 -2.52
N ASP A 274 23.86 0.75 -3.42
CA ASP A 274 22.61 0.01 -3.50
C ASP A 274 22.36 -0.83 -2.24
N LEU A 275 23.37 -1.53 -1.72
CA LEU A 275 23.26 -2.35 -0.52
C LEU A 275 22.98 -1.52 0.74
N GLU A 276 23.54 -0.32 0.86
CA GLU A 276 23.24 0.62 1.96
C GLU A 276 21.79 1.09 1.91
N VAL A 277 21.27 1.43 0.72
CA VAL A 277 19.86 1.80 0.55
C VAL A 277 18.95 0.62 0.86
N ALA A 278 19.30 -0.58 0.40
CA ALA A 278 18.53 -1.79 0.67
C ALA A 278 18.39 -2.04 2.18
N LEU A 279 19.50 -1.95 2.93
CA LEU A 279 19.49 -2.16 4.38
C LEU A 279 18.61 -1.16 5.14
N ALA A 280 18.49 0.07 4.65
CA ALA A 280 17.62 1.09 5.22
C ALA A 280 16.12 0.84 4.99
N GLN A 281 15.75 -0.01 4.03
CA GLN A 281 14.36 -0.28 3.64
C GLN A 281 13.75 -1.56 4.24
N ASN A 282 14.26 -2.00 5.39
CA ASN A 282 13.72 -3.13 6.17
C ASN A 282 13.58 -4.44 5.34
N LEU A 283 14.71 -4.93 4.81
CA LEU A 283 14.81 -6.21 4.11
C LEU A 283 14.36 -7.40 4.97
N PRO A 284 13.99 -8.55 4.36
CA PRO A 284 13.87 -9.80 5.11
C PRO A 284 15.22 -10.20 5.74
N LEU A 285 15.17 -10.99 6.83
CA LEU A 285 16.35 -11.25 7.68
C LEU A 285 17.52 -11.89 6.90
N SER A 286 17.22 -12.81 5.98
CA SER A 286 18.21 -13.45 5.10
C SER A 286 19.01 -12.43 4.30
N GLU A 287 18.31 -11.51 3.64
CA GLU A 287 18.90 -10.48 2.79
C GLU A 287 19.61 -9.43 3.64
N GLN A 288 19.15 -9.13 4.86
CA GLN A 288 19.90 -8.25 5.78
C GLN A 288 21.27 -8.84 6.15
N VAL A 289 21.31 -10.14 6.48
CA VAL A 289 22.56 -10.83 6.83
C VAL A 289 23.52 -10.82 5.64
N GLU A 290 23.01 -11.16 4.46
CA GLU A 290 23.80 -11.18 3.23
C GLU A 290 24.29 -9.78 2.83
N THR A 291 23.42 -8.77 2.93
CA THR A 291 23.78 -7.36 2.68
C THR A 291 24.94 -6.91 3.57
N LYS A 292 24.89 -7.22 4.87
CA LYS A 292 25.97 -6.88 5.82
C LYS A 292 27.27 -7.62 5.48
N ARG A 293 27.19 -8.89 5.08
CA ARG A 293 28.35 -9.68 4.63
C ARG A 293 29.01 -9.03 3.40
N LEU A 294 28.23 -8.73 2.36
CA LEU A 294 28.71 -8.11 1.13
C LEU A 294 29.32 -6.73 1.39
N LEU A 295 28.69 -5.89 2.20
CA LEU A 295 29.24 -4.58 2.58
C LEU A 295 30.59 -4.69 3.30
N ALA A 296 30.75 -5.66 4.20
CA ALA A 296 32.02 -5.91 4.88
C ALA A 296 33.12 -6.38 3.92
N GLU A 297 32.78 -7.18 2.92
CA GLU A 297 33.71 -7.59 1.87
C GLU A 297 34.10 -6.43 0.95
N ILE A 298 33.14 -5.62 0.53
CA ILE A 298 33.39 -4.41 -0.27
C ILE A 298 34.33 -3.46 0.48
N ALA A 299 34.13 -3.27 1.78
CA ALA A 299 34.98 -2.41 2.60
C ALA A 299 36.45 -2.88 2.67
N LYS A 300 36.72 -4.17 2.46
CA LYS A 300 38.09 -4.71 2.36
C LYS A 300 38.72 -4.46 0.99
N ARG A 301 37.90 -4.37 -0.07
CA ARG A 301 38.36 -4.22 -1.47
C ARG A 301 38.59 -2.77 -1.90
N ILE A 302 37.99 -1.80 -1.21
CA ILE A 302 38.10 -0.36 -1.55
C ILE A 302 39.22 0.34 -0.73
N LYS A 303 39.90 -0.39 0.16
CA LYS A 303 41.11 0.09 0.84
C LYS A 303 42.32 0.04 -0.08
#